data_AF-A0A7S0IEN4-F1
#
_entry.id   AF-A0A7S0IEN4-F1
#
_cell.length_a   1.000
_cell.length_b   1.000
_cell.length_c   1.000
_cell.angle_alpha   90.00
_cell.angle_beta   90.00
_cell.angle_gamma   90.00
#
_symmetry.space_group_name_H-M   'P 1'
#
loop_
_entity.id
_entity.type
_entity.pdbx_description
1 polymer ?
#
loop_
_entity_poly.entity_id
_entity_poly.type
_entity_poly.pdbx_seq_one_letter_code
_entity_poly.pdbx_strand_id
1 'polypeptide(L)'
;AGAGDAVHHSANAMNASFLSDGGSAVKRGILKVTSVLTTAAEAPVVTLIRCTMPDLGSDPARRSRLLTSLLPVTAPLFFVFVERFLGVRSSITPAGASYGAVCGSMGSASLYIAWPHVKYSRVMNGILTVVAFVISVTWMDGTAGELVALLTALGKIHGVSETLLGATVLAWGNSVGDIIADITVAKEGHPAMAIAACFAGPLFNLLMGLSAGLVIATEEHGTIAGIHLENELVVLAGALLVSLSFQAIATPLMHKWRYSRGMAIASLSYYLVFSVVYALISVGVLFPGDWY
;
A
#
# COMPACT_ATOMS: atom_id res chain seq x y z
N ALA A 1 -54.30 -39.33 -21.04
CA ALA A 1 -53.84 -37.96 -21.32
C ALA A 1 -52.57 -37.62 -20.52
N GLY A 2 -51.47 -38.37 -20.70
CA GLY A 2 -50.29 -38.25 -19.82
C GLY A 2 -48.93 -38.33 -20.49
N ALA A 3 -48.87 -38.27 -21.83
CA ALA A 3 -47.61 -38.36 -22.57
C ALA A 3 -47.11 -37.02 -23.16
N GLY A 4 -47.95 -35.97 -23.15
CA GLY A 4 -47.61 -34.65 -23.70
C GLY A 4 -46.84 -33.73 -22.73
N ASP A 5 -47.16 -33.78 -21.43
CA ASP A 5 -46.58 -32.87 -20.44
C ASP A 5 -45.13 -33.20 -20.06
N ALA A 6 -44.72 -34.47 -20.16
CA ALA A 6 -43.35 -34.89 -19.83
C ALA A 6 -42.31 -34.40 -20.87
N VAL A 7 -42.72 -34.27 -22.14
CA VAL A 7 -41.83 -33.81 -23.23
C VAL A 7 -41.63 -32.29 -23.16
N HIS A 8 -42.68 -31.53 -22.85
CA HIS A 8 -42.59 -30.08 -22.68
C HIS A 8 -41.78 -29.67 -21.43
N HIS A 9 -41.87 -30.43 -20.33
CA HIS A 9 -41.06 -30.16 -19.13
C HIS A 9 -39.57 -30.48 -19.33
N SER A 10 -39.24 -31.53 -20.09
CA SER A 10 -37.85 -31.90 -20.39
C SER A 10 -37.17 -30.91 -21.34
N ALA A 11 -37.88 -30.39 -22.36
CA ALA A 11 -37.36 -29.39 -23.28
C ALA A 11 -37.09 -28.03 -22.59
N ASN A 12 -37.96 -27.60 -21.66
CA ASN A 12 -37.74 -26.39 -20.88
C ASN A 12 -36.58 -26.52 -19.88
N ALA A 13 -36.39 -27.70 -19.28
CA ALA A 13 -35.25 -27.95 -18.40
C ALA A 13 -33.90 -27.99 -19.14
N MET A 14 -33.86 -28.57 -20.35
CA MET A 14 -32.69 -28.56 -21.22
C MET A 14 -32.35 -27.17 -21.75
N ASN A 15 -33.34 -26.36 -22.10
CA ASN A 15 -33.09 -24.97 -22.53
C ASN A 15 -32.62 -24.08 -21.37
N ALA A 16 -33.13 -24.30 -20.15
CA ALA A 16 -32.68 -23.58 -18.95
C ALA A 16 -31.24 -23.95 -18.54
N SER A 17 -30.83 -25.22 -18.68
CA SER A 17 -29.45 -25.62 -18.43
C SER A 17 -28.49 -25.09 -19.52
N PHE A 18 -28.90 -25.09 -20.79
CA PHE A 18 -28.11 -24.49 -21.89
C PHE A 18 -27.94 -22.97 -21.75
N LEU A 19 -28.96 -22.25 -21.30
CA LEU A 19 -28.88 -20.80 -21.04
C LEU A 19 -28.03 -20.49 -19.80
N SER A 20 -28.10 -21.33 -18.76
CA SER A 20 -27.25 -21.22 -17.56
C SER A 20 -25.77 -21.51 -17.88
N ASP A 21 -25.49 -22.55 -18.67
CA ASP A 21 -24.13 -22.90 -19.10
C ASP A 21 -23.54 -21.85 -20.04
N GLY A 22 -24.35 -21.32 -20.96
CA GLY A 22 -23.97 -20.21 -21.84
C GLY A 22 -23.59 -18.94 -21.07
N GLY A 23 -24.36 -18.56 -20.05
CA GLY A 23 -24.06 -17.42 -19.18
C GLY A 23 -22.78 -17.60 -18.35
N SER A 24 -22.50 -18.82 -17.89
CA SER A 24 -21.28 -19.14 -17.15
C SER A 24 -20.02 -19.15 -18.03
N ALA A 25 -20.16 -19.57 -19.30
CA ALA A 25 -19.08 -19.59 -20.28
C ALA A 25 -18.72 -18.17 -20.75
N VAL A 26 -19.73 -17.33 -20.99
CA VAL A 26 -19.54 -15.90 -21.32
C VAL A 26 -18.91 -15.14 -20.15
N LYS A 27 -19.38 -15.34 -18.91
CA LYS A 27 -18.72 -14.74 -17.73
C LYS A 27 -17.27 -15.18 -17.59
N ARG A 28 -16.96 -16.48 -17.79
CA ARG A 28 -15.58 -16.99 -17.77
C ARG A 28 -14.73 -16.41 -18.89
N GLY A 29 -15.29 -16.25 -20.09
CA GLY A 29 -14.63 -15.61 -21.24
C GLY A 29 -14.30 -14.14 -20.96
N ILE A 30 -15.26 -13.37 -20.46
CA ILE A 30 -15.07 -11.97 -20.07
C ILE A 30 -14.02 -11.87 -18.96
N LEU A 31 -14.13 -12.67 -17.89
CA LEU A 31 -13.14 -12.71 -16.81
C LEU A 31 -11.73 -13.04 -17.31
N LYS A 32 -11.61 -13.94 -18.28
CA LYS A 32 -10.33 -14.33 -18.87
C LYS A 32 -9.76 -13.20 -19.73
N VAL A 33 -10.58 -12.56 -20.56
CA VAL A 33 -10.17 -11.40 -21.36
C VAL A 33 -9.76 -10.22 -20.47
N THR A 34 -10.54 -9.91 -19.44
CA THR A 34 -10.19 -8.86 -18.47
C THR A 34 -8.90 -9.20 -17.73
N SER A 35 -8.70 -10.46 -17.34
CA SER A 35 -7.45 -10.90 -16.68
C SER A 35 -6.24 -10.80 -17.59
N VAL A 36 -6.39 -11.07 -18.89
CA VAL A 36 -5.31 -10.96 -19.86
C VAL A 36 -4.98 -9.50 -20.14
N LEU A 37 -5.99 -8.63 -20.23
CA LEU A 37 -5.80 -7.19 -20.35
C LEU A 37 -5.12 -6.58 -19.13
N THR A 38 -5.51 -6.94 -17.90
CA THR A 38 -4.80 -6.48 -16.70
C THR A 38 -3.38 -7.06 -16.64
N THR A 39 -3.19 -8.35 -16.93
CA THR A 39 -1.85 -8.95 -16.95
C THR A 39 -0.95 -8.29 -18.01
N ALA A 40 -1.49 -7.93 -19.17
CA ALA A 40 -0.73 -7.24 -20.22
C ALA A 40 -0.39 -5.79 -19.84
N ALA A 41 -1.27 -5.09 -19.11
CA ALA A 41 -1.01 -3.76 -18.59
C ALA A 41 0.00 -3.78 -17.42
N GLU A 42 -0.03 -4.82 -16.59
CA GLU A 42 0.89 -5.02 -15.47
C GLU A 42 2.26 -5.53 -15.92
N ALA A 43 2.34 -6.29 -17.02
CA ALA A 43 3.57 -6.88 -17.52
C ALA A 43 4.76 -5.91 -17.64
N PRO A 44 4.64 -4.70 -18.24
CA PRO A 44 5.77 -3.77 -18.32
C PRO A 44 6.19 -3.27 -16.94
N VAL A 45 5.25 -2.97 -16.05
CA VAL A 45 5.52 -2.47 -14.68
C VAL A 45 6.16 -3.57 -13.82
N VAL A 46 5.61 -4.77 -13.85
CA VAL A 46 6.14 -5.94 -13.13
C VAL A 46 7.51 -6.33 -13.65
N THR A 47 7.74 -6.22 -14.96
CA THR A 47 9.07 -6.47 -15.55
C THR A 47 10.08 -5.42 -15.10
N LEU A 48 9.68 -4.15 -15.10
CA LEU A 48 10.50 -3.05 -14.59
C LEU A 48 10.86 -3.26 -13.10
N ILE A 49 9.87 -3.57 -12.26
CA ILE A 49 10.06 -3.87 -10.83
C ILE A 49 11.00 -5.07 -10.67
N ARG A 50 10.82 -6.15 -11.44
CA ARG A 50 11.71 -7.33 -11.38
C ARG A 50 13.14 -7.04 -11.85
N CYS A 51 13.33 -6.07 -12.74
CA CYS A 51 14.64 -5.61 -13.17
C CYS A 51 15.34 -4.79 -12.08
N THR A 52 14.60 -3.95 -11.34
CA THR A 52 15.17 -3.12 -10.28
C THR A 52 15.22 -3.81 -8.92
N MET A 53 14.32 -4.75 -8.66
CA MET A 53 14.14 -5.49 -7.41
C MET A 53 13.94 -6.99 -7.74
N PRO A 54 15.03 -7.73 -7.94
CA PRO A 54 14.96 -9.17 -8.19
C PRO A 54 14.51 -9.92 -6.93
N ASP A 55 13.80 -11.02 -7.12
CA ASP A 55 13.46 -11.92 -6.03
C ASP A 55 14.74 -12.59 -5.49
N LEU A 56 15.12 -12.19 -4.27
CA LEU A 56 16.30 -12.66 -3.56
C LEU A 56 15.98 -13.73 -2.50
N GLY A 57 14.78 -14.32 -2.55
CA GLY A 57 14.25 -15.28 -1.58
C GLY A 57 15.20 -16.39 -1.13
N SER A 58 14.83 -17.07 -0.04
CA SER A 58 15.67 -18.03 0.69
C SER A 58 16.23 -19.18 -0.15
N ASP A 59 15.60 -19.50 -1.29
CA ASP A 59 16.03 -20.57 -2.20
C ASP A 59 17.00 -20.04 -3.29
N PRO A 60 18.30 -20.37 -3.21
CA PRO A 60 19.29 -19.91 -4.20
C PRO A 60 19.02 -20.49 -5.61
N ALA A 61 18.21 -21.54 -5.72
CA ALA A 61 17.89 -22.23 -6.96
C ALA A 61 16.86 -21.50 -7.83
N ARG A 62 15.97 -20.70 -7.24
CA ARG A 62 14.97 -19.88 -7.97
C ARG A 62 15.55 -18.54 -8.45
N ARG A 63 16.73 -18.16 -7.95
CA ARG A 63 17.36 -16.88 -8.24
C ARG A 63 17.87 -16.83 -9.69
N SER A 64 17.34 -15.88 -10.47
CA SER A 64 17.76 -15.68 -11.85
C SER A 64 19.09 -14.92 -11.91
N ARG A 65 20.07 -15.52 -12.59
CA ARG A 65 21.43 -14.98 -12.74
C ARG A 65 21.44 -13.58 -13.35
N LEU A 66 20.61 -13.37 -14.37
CA LEU A 66 20.52 -12.10 -15.08
C LEU A 66 19.92 -11.00 -14.20
N LEU A 67 18.76 -11.21 -13.58
CA LEU A 67 18.08 -10.14 -12.84
C LEU A 67 18.87 -9.72 -11.59
N THR A 68 19.48 -10.66 -10.85
CA THR A 68 20.31 -10.29 -9.70
C THR A 68 21.62 -9.61 -10.13
N SER A 69 22.19 -10.00 -11.26
CA SER A 69 23.38 -9.32 -11.77
C SER A 69 23.09 -7.90 -12.26
N LEU A 70 21.86 -7.56 -12.63
CA LEU A 70 21.47 -6.22 -13.08
C LEU A 70 21.31 -5.22 -11.93
N LEU A 71 21.12 -5.71 -10.70
CA LEU A 71 20.88 -4.90 -9.50
C LEU A 71 21.89 -3.74 -9.31
N PRO A 72 23.22 -3.94 -9.47
CA PRO A 72 24.18 -2.86 -9.29
C PRO A 72 24.13 -1.76 -10.36
N VAL A 73 23.60 -2.05 -11.55
CA VAL A 73 23.35 -1.06 -12.62
C VAL A 73 22.06 -0.31 -12.37
N THR A 74 21.01 -1.06 -12.09
CA THR A 74 19.65 -0.54 -12.02
C THR A 74 19.44 0.29 -10.77
N ALA A 75 20.14 -0.03 -9.67
CA ALA A 75 20.06 0.73 -8.41
C ALA A 75 20.43 2.21 -8.58
N PRO A 76 21.67 2.59 -8.98
CA PRO A 76 22.04 4.00 -9.12
C PRO A 76 21.24 4.73 -10.19
N LEU A 77 20.87 4.07 -11.30
CA LEU A 77 20.04 4.67 -12.33
C LEU A 77 18.61 4.96 -11.83
N PHE A 78 18.06 4.08 -11.01
CA PHE A 78 16.75 4.26 -10.40
C PHE A 78 16.76 5.41 -9.38
N PHE A 79 17.79 5.51 -8.53
CA PHE A 79 17.96 6.63 -7.61
C PHE A 79 18.02 7.98 -8.34
N VAL A 80 18.83 8.07 -9.40
CA VAL A 80 18.93 9.29 -10.22
C VAL A 80 17.60 9.62 -10.88
N PHE A 81 16.86 8.62 -11.38
CA PHE A 81 15.55 8.84 -11.97
C PHE A 81 14.54 9.37 -10.96
N VAL A 82 14.46 8.77 -9.78
CA VAL A 82 13.54 9.18 -8.71
C VAL A 82 13.88 10.58 -8.19
N GLU A 83 15.15 10.88 -7.95
CA GLU A 83 15.59 12.21 -7.49
C GLU A 83 15.33 13.31 -8.54
N ARG A 84 15.54 12.99 -9.82
CA ARG A 84 15.24 13.89 -10.95
C ARG A 84 13.75 14.14 -11.12
N PHE A 85 12.92 13.14 -10.84
CA PHE A 85 11.48 13.17 -11.06
C PHE A 85 10.73 13.81 -9.88
N LEU A 86 11.19 13.58 -8.64
CA LEU A 86 10.63 14.20 -7.42
C LEU A 86 11.17 15.61 -7.13
N GLY A 87 12.14 16.10 -7.92
CA GLY A 87 12.65 17.48 -7.80
C GLY A 87 13.42 17.78 -6.52
N VAL A 88 13.78 16.76 -5.74
CA VAL A 88 14.51 16.90 -4.49
C VAL A 88 15.97 17.24 -4.79
N ARG A 89 16.31 18.52 -4.59
CA ARG A 89 17.67 19.12 -4.59
C ARG A 89 18.57 18.83 -5.80
N SER A 90 19.20 19.88 -6.29
CA SER A 90 20.25 19.87 -7.33
C SER A 90 21.59 19.26 -6.87
N SER A 91 21.57 18.13 -6.15
CA SER A 91 22.78 17.51 -5.59
C SER A 91 23.43 16.52 -6.58
N ILE A 92 22.65 15.86 -7.45
CA ILE A 92 23.20 15.04 -8.53
C ILE A 92 23.45 15.89 -9.78
N THR A 93 24.71 16.28 -9.96
CA THR A 93 25.18 16.79 -11.25
C THR A 93 25.08 15.69 -12.32
N PRO A 94 24.83 16.03 -13.61
CA PRO A 94 24.80 15.05 -14.70
C PRO A 94 26.12 14.24 -14.81
N ALA A 95 27.22 14.79 -14.32
CA ALA A 95 28.49 14.09 -14.17
C ALA A 95 28.42 12.94 -13.14
N GLY A 96 27.79 13.15 -11.98
CA GLY A 96 27.58 12.11 -10.96
C GLY A 96 26.68 10.97 -11.44
N ALA A 97 25.64 11.28 -12.24
CA ALA A 97 24.78 10.27 -12.85
C ALA A 97 25.54 9.38 -13.85
N SER A 98 26.41 9.99 -14.68
CA SER A 98 27.24 9.24 -15.62
C SER A 98 28.27 8.35 -14.91
N TYR A 99 28.86 8.83 -13.81
CA TYR A 99 29.78 8.05 -12.99
C TYR A 99 29.08 6.87 -12.31
N GLY A 100 27.88 7.08 -11.76
CA GLY A 100 27.05 6.02 -11.18
C GLY A 100 26.64 4.95 -12.18
N ALA A 101 26.32 5.33 -13.42
CA ALA A 101 26.01 4.39 -14.50
C ALA A 101 27.21 3.53 -14.89
N VAL A 102 28.41 4.13 -14.98
CA VAL A 102 29.66 3.42 -15.31
C VAL A 102 30.02 2.46 -14.18
N CYS A 103 30.07 2.90 -12.93
CA CYS A 103 30.35 2.05 -11.77
C CYS A 103 29.32 0.93 -11.61
N GLY A 104 28.04 1.23 -11.85
CA GLY A 104 26.96 0.25 -11.84
C GLY A 104 27.16 -0.84 -12.90
N SER A 105 27.47 -0.44 -14.14
CA SER A 105 27.74 -1.37 -15.27
C SER A 105 28.92 -2.29 -15.01
N MET A 106 29.99 -1.75 -14.42
CA MET A 106 31.16 -2.53 -13.99
C MET A 106 30.81 -3.49 -12.85
N GLY A 107 30.00 -3.05 -11.89
CA GLY A 107 29.51 -3.88 -10.78
C GLY A 107 28.61 -5.03 -11.25
N SER A 108 27.71 -4.77 -12.20
CA SER A 108 26.84 -5.79 -12.80
C SER A 108 27.63 -6.83 -13.60
N ALA A 109 28.58 -6.39 -14.42
CA ALA A 109 29.46 -7.29 -15.16
C ALA A 109 30.29 -8.18 -14.21
N SER A 110 30.85 -7.60 -13.15
CA SER A 110 31.60 -8.32 -12.13
C SER A 110 30.73 -9.34 -11.38
N LEU A 111 29.50 -8.97 -11.03
CA LEU A 111 28.54 -9.85 -10.34
C LEU A 111 28.04 -10.98 -11.25
N TYR A 112 27.87 -10.71 -12.55
CA TYR A 112 27.51 -11.72 -13.55
C TYR A 112 28.61 -12.77 -13.73
N ILE A 113 29.87 -12.33 -13.76
CA ILE A 113 31.05 -13.20 -13.88
C ILE A 113 31.28 -13.99 -12.60
N ALA A 114 31.18 -13.34 -11.42
CA ALA A 114 31.41 -13.96 -10.11
C ALA A 114 30.21 -14.78 -9.58
N TRP A 115 29.13 -14.92 -10.37
CA TRP A 115 27.90 -15.64 -10.00
C TRP A 115 28.09 -17.00 -9.30
N PRO A 116 28.94 -17.93 -9.79
CA PRO A 116 29.08 -19.24 -9.14
C PRO A 116 29.65 -19.15 -7.71
N HIS A 117 30.47 -18.14 -7.41
CA HIS A 117 31.02 -17.91 -6.08
C HIS A 117 30.09 -17.08 -5.19
N VAL A 118 29.31 -16.18 -5.80
CA VAL A 118 28.37 -15.29 -5.10
C VAL A 118 27.11 -16.03 -4.63
N LYS A 119 26.61 -16.97 -5.41
CA LYS A 119 25.35 -17.69 -5.15
C LYS A 119 25.28 -18.34 -3.75
N TYR A 120 26.41 -18.83 -3.25
CA TYR A 120 26.49 -19.56 -1.96
C TYR A 120 27.12 -18.75 -0.83
N SER A 121 27.57 -17.51 -1.08
CA SER A 121 28.21 -16.68 -0.06
C SER A 121 27.18 -15.98 0.83
N ARG A 122 27.21 -16.25 2.14
CA ARG A 122 26.31 -15.62 3.12
C ARG A 122 26.47 -14.10 3.17
N VAL A 123 27.71 -13.59 3.07
CA VAL A 123 27.98 -12.16 3.15
C VAL A 123 27.42 -11.42 1.92
N MET A 124 27.65 -11.96 0.73
CA MET A 124 27.15 -11.35 -0.50
C MET A 124 25.63 -11.38 -0.58
N ASN A 125 25.00 -12.45 -0.09
CA ASN A 125 23.54 -12.51 0.04
C ASN A 125 23.01 -11.43 0.98
N GLY A 126 23.65 -11.20 2.13
CA GLY A 126 23.29 -10.10 3.03
C GLY A 126 23.39 -8.73 2.36
N ILE A 127 24.48 -8.45 1.66
CA ILE A 127 24.68 -7.18 0.94
C ILE A 127 23.61 -6.98 -0.14
N LEU A 128 23.34 -8.00 -0.96
CA LEU A 128 22.33 -7.93 -2.01
C LEU A 128 20.92 -7.69 -1.44
N THR A 129 20.59 -8.33 -0.31
CA THR A 129 19.31 -8.11 0.38
C THR A 129 19.21 -6.69 0.90
N VAL A 130 20.27 -6.13 1.49
CA VAL A 130 20.27 -4.73 1.93
C VAL A 130 20.10 -3.79 0.74
N VAL A 131 20.83 -4.00 -0.36
CA VAL A 131 20.68 -3.17 -1.58
C VAL A 131 19.26 -3.24 -2.14
N ALA A 132 18.69 -4.45 -2.26
CA ALA A 132 17.31 -4.61 -2.73
C ALA A 132 16.28 -3.99 -1.77
N PHE A 133 16.54 -4.04 -0.47
CA PHE A 133 15.70 -3.38 0.53
C PHE A 133 15.69 -1.86 0.33
N VAL A 134 16.86 -1.22 0.19
CA VAL A 134 16.92 0.23 -0.05
C VAL A 134 16.21 0.61 -1.36
N ILE A 135 16.40 -0.17 -2.44
CA ILE A 135 15.70 0.06 -3.71
C ILE A 135 14.18 -0.09 -3.55
N SER A 136 13.71 -1.06 -2.76
CA SER A 136 12.30 -1.22 -2.45
C SER A 136 11.74 -0.01 -1.72
N VAL A 137 12.47 0.55 -0.76
CA VAL A 137 12.07 1.78 -0.03
C VAL A 137 11.94 2.95 -1.00
N THR A 138 12.89 3.12 -1.92
CA THR A 138 12.83 4.19 -2.93
C THR A 138 11.70 3.99 -3.93
N TRP A 139 11.37 2.74 -4.29
CA TRP A 139 10.19 2.43 -5.08
C TRP A 139 8.90 2.80 -4.35
N MET A 140 8.79 2.43 -3.08
CA MET A 140 7.65 2.79 -2.24
C MET A 140 7.48 4.31 -2.18
N ASP A 141 8.56 5.05 -1.95
CA ASP A 141 8.57 6.52 -1.91
C ASP A 141 8.12 7.13 -3.24
N GLY A 142 8.72 6.72 -4.36
CA GLY A 142 8.34 7.21 -5.69
C GLY A 142 6.88 6.92 -6.04
N THR A 143 6.38 5.71 -5.73
CA THR A 143 4.97 5.37 -5.97
C THR A 143 4.02 6.10 -5.03
N ALA A 144 4.41 6.34 -3.79
CA ALA A 144 3.63 7.11 -2.83
C ALA A 144 3.53 8.57 -3.28
N GLY A 145 4.63 9.16 -3.75
CA GLY A 145 4.64 10.52 -4.30
C GLY A 145 3.67 10.69 -5.47
N GLU A 146 3.71 9.80 -6.46
CA GLU A 146 2.78 9.82 -7.59
C GLU A 146 1.32 9.59 -7.15
N LEU A 147 1.10 8.67 -6.21
CA LEU A 147 -0.24 8.42 -5.68
C LEU A 147 -0.81 9.66 -5.00
N VAL A 148 -0.02 10.35 -4.16
CA VAL A 148 -0.44 11.60 -3.52
C VAL A 148 -0.71 12.68 -4.57
N ALA A 149 0.17 12.85 -5.56
CA ALA A 149 -0.02 13.84 -6.63
C ALA A 149 -1.31 13.61 -7.42
N LEU A 150 -1.62 12.35 -7.76
CA LEU A 150 -2.86 11.97 -8.44
C LEU A 150 -4.09 12.25 -7.56
N LEU A 151 -4.02 11.97 -6.26
CA LEU A 151 -5.12 12.26 -5.34
C LEU A 151 -5.34 13.76 -5.17
N THR A 152 -4.28 14.56 -5.03
CA THR A 152 -4.37 16.01 -5.01
C THR A 152 -5.01 16.55 -6.31
N ALA A 153 -4.66 16.00 -7.47
CA ALA A 153 -5.30 16.36 -8.74
C ALA A 153 -6.79 15.98 -8.76
N LEU A 154 -7.15 14.78 -8.28
CA LEU A 154 -8.54 14.33 -8.17
C LEU A 154 -9.35 15.19 -7.19
N GLY A 155 -8.76 15.60 -6.07
CA GLY A 155 -9.36 16.50 -5.09
C GLY A 155 -9.71 17.85 -5.72
N LYS A 156 -8.79 18.42 -6.49
CA LYS A 156 -9.01 19.67 -7.24
C LYS A 156 -10.11 19.55 -8.29
N ILE A 157 -10.24 18.40 -8.95
CA ILE A 157 -11.29 18.17 -9.96
C ILE A 157 -12.68 18.00 -9.32
N HIS A 158 -12.76 17.26 -8.22
CA HIS A 158 -14.04 16.94 -7.55
C HIS A 158 -14.45 17.99 -6.50
N GLY A 159 -13.60 18.98 -6.21
CA GLY A 159 -13.84 19.98 -5.17
C GLY A 159 -13.77 19.39 -3.76
N VAL A 160 -12.95 18.36 -3.55
CA VAL A 160 -12.77 17.65 -2.27
C VAL A 160 -11.43 18.05 -1.65
N SER A 161 -11.37 18.25 -0.34
CA SER A 161 -10.12 18.63 0.33
C SER A 161 -9.07 17.51 0.28
N GLU A 162 -7.80 17.91 0.17
CA GLU A 162 -6.67 16.97 0.13
C GLU A 162 -6.60 16.15 1.43
N THR A 163 -6.95 16.78 2.56
CA THR A 163 -7.04 16.15 3.89
C THR A 163 -8.14 15.09 3.96
N LEU A 164 -9.29 15.26 3.31
CA LEU A 164 -10.31 14.22 3.23
C LEU A 164 -9.83 13.01 2.43
N LEU A 165 -9.21 13.24 1.27
CA LEU A 165 -8.66 12.15 0.45
C LEU A 165 -7.52 11.41 1.16
N GLY A 166 -6.68 12.14 1.90
CA GLY A 166 -5.62 11.55 2.73
C GLY A 166 -6.18 10.70 3.87
N ALA A 167 -7.14 11.22 4.61
CA ALA A 167 -7.75 10.51 5.73
C ALA A 167 -8.65 9.33 5.32
N THR A 168 -9.10 9.28 4.07
CA THR A 168 -9.94 8.20 3.56
C THR A 168 -9.14 7.25 2.68
N VAL A 169 -8.85 7.62 1.44
CA VAL A 169 -8.27 6.72 0.43
C VAL A 169 -6.84 6.32 0.78
N LEU A 170 -5.98 7.28 1.16
CA LEU A 170 -4.59 6.96 1.53
C LEU A 170 -4.52 6.16 2.82
N ALA A 171 -5.25 6.59 3.86
CA ALA A 171 -5.28 5.89 5.14
C ALA A 171 -5.82 4.45 5.00
N TRP A 172 -6.90 4.25 4.23
CA TRP A 172 -7.40 2.89 3.94
C TRP A 172 -6.36 2.07 3.18
N GLY A 173 -5.77 2.64 2.13
CA GLY A 173 -4.77 1.96 1.31
C GLY A 173 -3.60 1.43 2.15
N ASN A 174 -3.13 2.24 3.11
CA ASN A 174 -2.06 1.86 4.01
C ASN A 174 -2.47 0.72 4.98
N SER A 175 -3.70 0.73 5.50
CA SER A 175 -4.14 -0.22 6.52
C SER A 175 -4.80 -1.50 6.01
N VAL A 176 -5.11 -1.63 4.71
CA VAL A 176 -5.69 -2.87 4.15
C VAL A 176 -4.75 -4.07 4.33
N GLY A 177 -3.44 -3.87 4.11
CA GLY A 177 -2.43 -4.91 4.32
C GLY A 177 -2.37 -5.36 5.78
N ASP A 178 -2.40 -4.39 6.69
CA ASP A 178 -2.40 -4.63 8.15
C ASP A 178 -3.63 -5.45 8.58
N ILE A 179 -4.83 -5.11 8.08
CA ILE A 179 -6.05 -5.85 8.37
C ILE A 179 -5.93 -7.32 7.94
N ILE A 180 -5.40 -7.58 6.74
CA ILE A 180 -5.24 -8.95 6.23
C ILE A 180 -4.20 -9.71 7.08
N ALA A 181 -3.09 -9.07 7.42
CA ALA A 181 -2.04 -9.67 8.25
C ALA A 181 -2.55 -10.00 9.66
N ASP A 182 -3.21 -9.05 10.33
CA ASP A 182 -3.74 -9.22 11.69
C ASP A 182 -4.83 -10.28 11.75
N ILE A 183 -5.72 -10.34 10.74
CA ILE A 183 -6.72 -11.41 10.65
C ILE A 183 -6.05 -12.77 10.50
N THR A 184 -4.98 -12.86 9.69
CA THR A 184 -4.26 -14.11 9.46
C THR A 184 -3.60 -14.58 10.75
N VAL A 185 -2.86 -13.70 11.42
CA VAL A 185 -2.21 -13.96 12.72
C VAL A 185 -3.22 -14.35 13.79
N ALA A 186 -4.36 -13.67 13.86
CA ALA A 186 -5.42 -14.02 14.81
C ALA A 186 -6.01 -15.41 14.54
N LYS A 187 -6.18 -15.79 13.26
CA LYS A 187 -6.67 -17.11 12.85
C LYS A 187 -5.66 -18.23 13.13
N GLU A 188 -4.37 -17.92 13.11
CA GLU A 188 -3.30 -18.85 13.48
C GLU A 188 -3.21 -19.11 15.00
N GLY A 189 -4.06 -18.44 15.81
CA GLY A 189 -4.12 -18.66 17.25
C GLY A 189 -3.30 -17.66 18.06
N HIS A 190 -2.85 -16.56 17.45
CA HIS A 190 -2.06 -15.50 18.10
C HIS A 190 -2.81 -14.15 18.18
N PRO A 191 -4.04 -14.09 18.74
CA PRO A 191 -4.84 -12.86 18.75
C PRO A 191 -4.21 -11.72 19.57
N ALA A 192 -3.47 -12.04 20.63
CA ALA A 192 -2.76 -11.03 21.42
C ALA A 192 -1.67 -10.31 20.60
N MET A 193 -1.01 -11.04 19.69
CA MET A 193 -0.01 -10.45 18.78
C MET A 193 -0.68 -9.56 17.73
N ALA A 194 -1.79 -10.00 17.15
CA ALA A 194 -2.56 -9.19 16.20
C ALA A 194 -3.07 -7.89 16.83
N ILE A 195 -3.59 -7.95 18.06
CA ILE A 195 -4.03 -6.74 18.79
C ILE A 195 -2.85 -5.80 19.05
N ALA A 196 -1.70 -6.33 19.48
CA ALA A 196 -0.51 -5.51 19.70
C ALA A 196 -0.02 -4.85 18.40
N ALA A 197 0.00 -5.58 17.29
CA ALA A 197 0.39 -5.07 15.98
C ALA A 197 -0.53 -3.94 15.49
N CYS A 198 -1.85 -4.12 15.61
CA CYS A 198 -2.86 -3.12 15.23
C CYS A 198 -2.68 -1.76 15.95
N PHE A 199 -2.17 -1.74 17.18
CA PHE A 199 -1.86 -0.49 17.89
C PHE A 199 -0.43 0.01 17.64
N ALA A 200 0.54 -0.91 17.60
CA ALA A 200 1.95 -0.56 17.46
C ALA A 200 2.27 0.08 16.10
N GLY A 201 1.65 -0.41 15.01
CA GLY A 201 1.88 0.12 13.65
C GLY A 201 1.53 1.59 13.52
N PRO A 202 0.26 2.00 13.75
CA PRO A 202 -0.13 3.41 13.71
C PRO A 202 0.62 4.28 14.72
N LEU A 203 0.90 3.77 15.92
CA LEU A 203 1.67 4.50 16.95
C LEU A 203 3.10 4.77 16.49
N PHE A 204 3.77 3.78 15.88
CA PHE A 204 5.10 3.94 15.31
C PHE A 204 5.11 4.93 14.16
N ASN A 205 4.13 4.86 13.24
CA ASN A 205 4.00 5.80 12.13
C ASN A 205 3.80 7.23 12.63
N LEU A 206 2.97 7.43 13.66
CA LEU A 206 2.77 8.74 14.26
C LEU A 206 4.06 9.24 14.95
N LEU A 207 4.71 8.43 15.79
CA LEU A 207 5.87 8.88 16.53
C LEU A 207 7.08 9.10 15.62
N MET A 208 7.46 8.11 14.82
CA MET A 208 8.66 8.17 13.98
C MET A 208 8.41 8.93 12.68
N GLY A 209 7.28 8.70 12.02
CA GLY A 209 6.96 9.34 10.75
C GLY A 209 6.72 10.84 10.91
N LEU A 210 5.86 11.25 11.85
CA LEU A 210 5.60 12.68 12.08
C LEU A 210 6.85 13.38 12.62
N SER A 211 7.58 12.78 13.58
CA SER A 211 8.78 13.43 14.12
C SER A 211 9.87 13.59 13.08
N ALA A 212 10.17 12.55 12.29
CA ALA A 212 11.14 12.65 11.21
C ALA A 212 10.71 13.68 10.16
N GLY A 213 9.43 13.67 9.77
CA GLY A 213 8.88 14.65 8.83
C GLY A 213 9.02 16.09 9.35
N LEU A 214 8.71 16.33 10.61
CA LEU A 214 8.86 17.65 11.24
C LEU A 214 10.33 18.08 11.35
N VAL A 215 11.24 17.16 11.68
CA VAL A 215 12.69 17.44 11.73
C VAL A 215 13.21 17.84 10.35
N ILE A 216 12.89 17.08 9.31
CA ILE A 216 13.28 17.38 7.93
C ILE A 216 12.69 18.72 7.49
N ALA A 217 11.40 18.94 7.73
CA ALA A 217 10.73 20.19 7.38
C ALA A 217 11.35 21.41 8.10
N THR A 218 11.74 21.25 9.37
CA THR A 218 12.40 22.30 10.15
C THR A 218 13.82 22.57 9.66
N GLU A 219 14.55 21.54 9.22
CA GLU A 219 15.88 21.71 8.61
C GLU A 219 15.80 22.48 7.28
N GLU A 220 14.81 22.16 6.44
CA GLU A 220 14.67 22.76 5.11
C GLU A 220 14.08 24.18 5.13
N HIS A 221 13.06 24.41 5.97
CA HIS A 221 12.27 25.65 5.95
C HIS A 221 12.51 26.55 7.17
N GLY A 222 13.37 26.14 8.11
CA GLY A 222 13.60 26.85 9.36
C GLY A 222 12.50 26.63 10.41
N THR A 223 12.41 27.52 11.40
CA THR A 223 11.38 27.39 12.44
C THR A 223 9.98 27.50 11.85
N ILE A 224 9.23 26.41 11.86
CA ILE A 224 7.83 26.35 11.43
C ILE A 224 6.97 27.05 12.48
N ALA A 225 6.90 28.38 12.40
CA ALA A 225 6.06 29.19 13.27
C ALA A 225 4.63 29.24 12.71
N GLY A 226 3.68 28.61 13.40
CA GLY A 226 2.25 28.70 13.09
C GLY A 226 1.73 27.65 12.11
N ILE A 227 1.83 26.36 12.48
CA ILE A 227 1.08 25.30 11.81
C ILE A 227 -0.41 25.67 11.91
N HIS A 228 -1.01 26.12 10.81
CA HIS A 228 -2.46 26.23 10.71
C HIS A 228 -3.01 24.81 10.60
N LEU A 229 -3.57 24.30 11.69
CA LEU A 229 -4.31 23.05 11.63
C LEU A 229 -5.66 23.33 10.97
N GLU A 230 -5.88 22.72 9.81
CA GLU A 230 -7.22 22.74 9.21
C GLU A 230 -8.23 22.10 10.18
N ASN A 231 -9.48 22.54 10.10
CA ASN A 231 -10.54 22.06 10.98
C ASN A 231 -10.71 20.53 10.86
N GLU A 232 -10.48 19.98 9.66
CA GLU A 232 -10.49 18.53 9.45
C GLU A 232 -9.43 17.79 10.27
N LEU A 233 -8.20 18.33 10.38
CA LEU A 233 -7.14 17.73 11.19
C LEU A 233 -7.49 17.73 12.67
N VAL A 234 -8.09 18.81 13.17
CA VAL A 234 -8.52 18.91 14.58
C VAL A 234 -9.61 17.88 14.89
N VAL A 235 -10.60 17.73 13.99
CA VAL A 235 -11.65 16.72 14.12
C VAL A 235 -11.07 15.30 14.08
N LEU A 236 -10.11 15.03 13.19
CA LEU A 236 -9.39 13.75 13.13
C LEU A 236 -8.64 13.44 14.41
N ALA A 237 -7.86 14.39 14.92
CA ALA A 237 -7.09 14.24 16.15
C ALA A 237 -8.01 14.02 17.35
N GLY A 238 -9.09 14.80 17.45
CA GLY A 238 -10.11 14.66 18.49
C GLY A 238 -10.80 13.29 18.45
N ALA A 239 -11.22 12.84 17.26
CA ALA A 239 -11.86 11.55 17.08
C ALA A 239 -10.92 10.37 17.39
N LEU A 240 -9.64 10.49 17.06
CA LEU A 240 -8.62 9.50 17.42
C LEU A 240 -8.48 9.42 18.95
N LEU A 241 -8.36 10.55 19.63
CA LEU A 241 -8.25 10.61 21.09
C LEU A 241 -9.48 10.03 21.79
N VAL A 242 -10.68 10.33 21.29
CA VAL A 242 -11.93 9.75 21.81
C VAL A 242 -11.95 8.24 21.61
N SER A 243 -11.56 7.75 20.42
CA SER A 243 -11.49 6.31 20.13
C SER A 243 -10.52 5.59 21.06
N LEU A 244 -9.31 6.14 21.23
CA LEU A 244 -8.29 5.56 22.11
C LEU A 244 -8.72 5.59 23.58
N SER A 245 -9.35 6.68 24.02
CA SER A 245 -9.87 6.80 25.39
C SER A 245 -11.00 5.79 25.63
N PHE A 246 -11.92 5.62 24.67
CA PHE A 246 -12.96 4.61 24.74
C PHE A 246 -12.36 3.21 24.86
N GLN A 247 -11.36 2.86 24.04
CA GLN A 247 -10.71 1.55 24.09
C GLN A 247 -9.93 1.35 25.40
N ALA A 248 -9.20 2.37 25.87
CA ALA A 248 -8.45 2.32 27.12
C ALA A 248 -9.34 2.15 28.36
N ILE A 249 -10.57 2.69 28.34
CA ILE A 249 -11.52 2.63 29.45
C ILE A 249 -12.41 1.38 29.37
N ALA A 250 -12.96 1.07 28.19
CA ALA A 250 -13.89 -0.04 27.99
C ALA A 250 -13.21 -1.41 28.16
N THR A 251 -11.96 -1.55 27.71
CA THR A 251 -11.20 -2.82 27.79
C THR A 251 -11.01 -3.31 29.24
N PRO A 252 -10.52 -2.49 30.19
CA PRO A 252 -10.38 -2.89 31.59
C PRO A 252 -11.71 -2.96 32.35
N LEU A 253 -12.61 -1.98 32.16
CA LEU A 253 -13.82 -1.85 33.00
C LEU A 253 -14.94 -2.82 32.61
N MET A 254 -15.18 -3.03 31.32
CA MET A 254 -16.35 -3.80 30.87
C MET A 254 -16.06 -5.27 30.60
N HIS A 255 -14.81 -5.63 30.26
CA HIS A 255 -14.52 -6.97 29.74
C HIS A 255 -13.35 -7.70 30.39
N LYS A 256 -12.76 -7.17 31.49
CA LYS A 256 -11.66 -7.82 32.22
C LYS A 256 -10.54 -8.32 31.28
N TRP A 257 -10.11 -7.46 30.35
CA TRP A 257 -9.06 -7.76 29.36
C TRP A 257 -9.43 -8.81 28.28
N ARG A 258 -10.71 -9.11 28.07
CA ARG A 258 -11.17 -10.03 27.00
C ARG A 258 -11.86 -9.26 25.87
N TYR A 259 -11.34 -9.36 24.66
CA TYR A 259 -12.00 -8.75 23.49
C TYR A 259 -13.25 -9.52 23.10
N SER A 260 -14.42 -8.92 23.33
CA SER A 260 -15.73 -9.50 23.00
C SER A 260 -16.19 -9.08 21.60
N ARG A 261 -17.10 -9.85 20.98
CA ARG A 261 -17.72 -9.47 19.70
C ARG A 261 -18.45 -8.12 19.77
N GLY A 262 -18.94 -7.74 20.95
CA GLY A 262 -19.59 -6.45 21.18
C GLY A 262 -18.64 -5.27 21.00
N MET A 263 -17.39 -5.36 21.48
CA MET A 263 -16.40 -4.31 21.29
C MET A 263 -16.01 -4.10 19.83
N ALA A 264 -15.92 -5.20 19.06
CA ALA A 264 -15.64 -5.13 17.63
C ALA A 264 -16.76 -4.40 16.89
N ILE A 265 -18.03 -4.72 17.19
CA ILE A 265 -19.20 -4.04 16.61
C ILE A 265 -19.22 -2.56 17.02
N ALA A 266 -19.00 -2.25 18.30
CA ALA A 266 -18.99 -0.88 18.79
C ALA A 266 -17.88 -0.02 18.15
N SER A 267 -16.67 -0.58 17.98
CA SER A 267 -15.55 0.11 17.34
C SER A 267 -15.79 0.31 15.84
N LEU A 268 -16.37 -0.69 15.16
CA LEU A 268 -16.75 -0.57 13.76
C LEU A 268 -17.86 0.45 13.56
N SER A 269 -18.88 0.46 14.43
CA SER A 269 -19.97 1.44 14.36
C SER A 269 -19.46 2.85 14.61
N TYR A 270 -18.55 3.04 15.57
CA TYR A 270 -17.89 4.32 15.82
C TYR A 270 -17.14 4.81 14.58
N TYR A 271 -16.34 3.93 13.97
CA TYR A 271 -15.59 4.24 12.76
C TYR A 271 -16.50 4.66 11.59
N LEU A 272 -17.61 3.94 11.36
CA LEU A 272 -18.55 4.27 10.29
C LEU A 272 -19.25 5.60 10.53
N VAL A 273 -19.73 5.86 11.75
CA VAL A 273 -20.37 7.13 12.11
C VAL A 273 -19.38 8.29 11.98
N PHE A 274 -18.16 8.12 12.50
CA PHE A 274 -17.09 9.10 12.37
C PHE A 274 -16.77 9.40 10.90
N SER A 275 -16.63 8.37 10.07
CA SER A 275 -16.30 8.54 8.65
C SER A 275 -17.38 9.33 7.90
N VAL A 276 -18.67 9.08 8.21
CA VAL A 276 -19.78 9.85 7.64
C VAL A 276 -19.77 11.30 8.11
N VAL A 277 -19.62 11.52 9.42
CA VAL A 277 -19.56 12.89 9.99
C VAL A 277 -18.37 13.65 9.41
N TYR A 278 -17.20 13.02 9.33
CA TYR A 278 -15.99 13.60 8.77
C TYR A 278 -16.17 13.99 7.29
N ALA A 279 -16.77 13.11 6.48
CA ALA A 279 -17.09 13.43 5.09
C ALA A 279 -18.09 14.60 4.97
N LEU A 280 -19.11 14.66 5.82
CA LEU A 280 -20.09 15.76 5.82
C LEU A 280 -19.48 17.11 6.24
N ILE A 281 -18.51 17.09 7.16
CA ILE A 281 -17.76 18.28 7.57
C ILE A 281 -16.89 18.77 6.40
N SER A 282 -16.15 17.87 5.76
CA SER A 282 -15.24 18.24 4.66
C SER A 282 -15.97 18.75 3.40
N VAL A 283 -17.18 18.27 3.11
CA VAL A 283 -18.02 18.79 2.01
C VAL A 283 -18.68 20.14 2.38
N GLY A 284 -18.47 20.65 3.60
CA GLY A 284 -19.00 21.95 4.04
C GLY A 284 -20.49 21.95 4.35
N VAL A 285 -21.12 20.77 4.50
CA VAL A 285 -22.56 20.64 4.79
C VAL A 285 -22.86 20.95 6.25
N LEU A 286 -21.98 20.54 7.17
CA LEU A 286 -22.18 20.74 8.61
C LEU A 286 -21.60 22.05 9.12
N PHE A 287 -20.44 22.48 8.60
CA PHE A 287 -19.77 23.72 8.99
C PHE A 287 -19.18 24.40 7.76
N PRO A 288 -19.85 25.42 7.20
CA PRO A 288 -19.42 26.11 5.99
C PRO A 288 -18.34 27.18 6.22
N GLY A 289 -17.86 27.37 7.46
CA GLY A 289 -16.86 28.37 7.79
C GLY A 289 -15.74 27.80 8.65
N ASP A 290 -14.55 28.40 8.52
CA ASP A 290 -13.40 28.01 9.32
C ASP A 290 -13.62 28.35 10.79
N TRP A 291 -13.26 27.43 11.69
CA TRP A 291 -13.42 27.63 13.13
C TRP A 291 -12.29 28.49 13.73
N TYR A 292 -11.26 28.78 12.93
CA TYR A 292 -10.09 29.58 13.23
C TYR A 292 -9.73 30.51 12.07
#